data_AF-A0A565C816-F1
#
_entry.id   AF-A0A565C816-F1
#
_cell.length_a   1.000
_cell.length_b   1.000
_cell.length_c   1.000
_cell.angle_alpha   90.00
_cell.angle_beta   90.00
_cell.angle_gamma   90.00
#
_symmetry.space_group_name_H-M   'P 1'
#
loop_
_entity.id
_entity.type
_entity.pdbx_description
1 polymer ?
#
loop_
_entity_poly.entity_id
_entity_poly.type
_entity_poly.pdbx_seq_one_letter_code
_entity_poly.pdbx_strand_id
1 'polypeptide(L)'
;MAEEAILGFLKNNEQITDSGQFSTEHKLDHNEVVNIIKSLHGFRYIDVQDIKRETWVLTDEGKKYAAEGSPEVQLFLAVPEEGSISKDELQKKLAPSVFKIGCSQAGKNKWVEMGKQVSRKVQHVEDKVKGTLLQIQEGKEIDKDSINSLKARKLIAPQTWKGYSVKKGPNYAPERKKVATDLNRENLQNWEELEFKEYNFNAKGAPVDAGHLHPLLKVRKQFKDIFVQMGFEEMPTNNFVESSFWNFDALFQPQQHPARDSHDTFFLKAPSTTRTLPEDYVERVKQVHESGGYGSRGYNYDWKREEANKNLLRTHTTAVSSRMLYALAQQPFVPKKYFSIDRVFRNEAVDRTHLAEFHQIEGLICDRGLTLGDLIGVLNDFFSRLGMSKLRFKPAYNPYTEPSMEIFSYHEGLGKWVEIGNSGMFRPEMLLPMGLPEDVRVIAWGLSLERPTMILYGIDNIRDLFGHKVDLDLIKRNPICRIGI
;
A
#
# COMPACT_ATOMS: atom_id res chain seq x y z
N MET A 1 9.71 27.18 39.75
CA MET A 1 9.81 28.61 39.38
C MET A 1 8.61 29.12 38.60
N ALA A 2 8.38 28.75 37.33
CA ALA A 2 7.24 29.30 36.57
C ALA A 2 5.86 28.88 37.14
N GLU A 3 5.71 27.63 37.60
CA GLU A 3 4.47 27.16 38.25
C GLU A 3 4.16 27.89 39.56
N GLU A 4 5.15 28.00 40.45
CA GLU A 4 5.03 28.74 41.71
C GLU A 4 4.74 30.23 41.46
N ALA A 5 5.35 30.82 40.42
CA ALA A 5 5.10 32.20 40.03
C ALA A 5 3.63 32.39 39.58
N ILE A 6 3.10 31.50 38.75
CA ILE A 6 1.71 31.58 38.26
C ILE A 6 0.71 31.36 39.41
N LEU A 7 0.87 30.27 40.16
CA LEU A 7 -0.04 29.93 41.26
C LEU A 7 0.07 30.96 42.40
N GLY A 8 1.28 31.42 42.71
CA GLY A 8 1.56 32.45 43.69
C GLY A 8 1.02 33.82 43.30
N PHE A 9 1.14 34.22 42.02
CA PHE A 9 0.55 35.46 41.54
C PHE A 9 -0.99 35.43 41.61
N LEU A 10 -1.60 34.31 41.15
CA LEU A 10 -3.04 34.09 41.26
C LEU A 10 -3.51 33.99 42.72
N LYS A 11 -2.63 33.72 43.70
CA LYS A 11 -3.03 33.73 45.11
C LYS A 11 -3.57 35.10 45.52
N ASN A 12 -2.88 36.15 45.09
CA ASN A 12 -3.15 37.54 45.47
C ASN A 12 -3.90 38.34 44.39
N ASN A 13 -4.05 37.78 43.18
CA ASN A 13 -4.71 38.44 42.04
C ASN A 13 -5.80 37.54 41.44
N GLU A 14 -6.88 38.12 40.93
CA GLU A 14 -7.99 37.33 40.38
C GLU A 14 -7.65 36.66 39.04
N GLN A 15 -6.77 37.28 38.25
CA GLN A 15 -6.49 36.88 36.88
C GLN A 15 -5.09 37.33 36.44
N ILE A 16 -4.43 36.51 35.63
CA ILE A 16 -3.34 36.94 34.74
C ILE A 16 -3.97 37.29 33.40
N THR A 17 -3.96 38.57 33.04
CA THR A 17 -4.63 39.07 31.83
C THR A 17 -3.92 38.66 30.55
N ASP A 18 -2.59 38.59 30.57
CA ASP A 18 -1.77 38.25 29.42
C ASP A 18 -0.48 37.52 29.86
N SER A 19 -0.37 36.24 29.50
CA SER A 19 0.81 35.40 29.77
C SER A 19 2.14 35.95 29.20
N GLY A 20 2.12 36.80 28.17
CA GLY A 20 3.31 37.44 27.60
C GLY A 20 3.79 38.64 28.41
N GLN A 21 2.85 39.44 28.92
CA GLN A 21 3.19 40.52 29.85
C GLN A 21 3.72 39.93 31.16
N PHE A 22 3.02 38.92 31.69
CA PHE A 22 3.42 38.19 32.88
C PHE A 22 4.83 37.59 32.77
N SER A 23 5.14 36.92 31.65
CA SER A 23 6.49 36.36 31.43
C SER A 23 7.56 37.44 31.42
N THR A 24 7.27 38.62 30.86
CA THR A 24 8.22 39.73 30.78
C THR A 24 8.47 40.35 32.16
N GLU A 25 7.40 40.63 32.92
CA GLU A 25 7.48 41.22 34.27
C GLU A 25 8.24 40.32 35.25
N HIS A 26 8.07 39.00 35.12
CA HIS A 26 8.67 38.02 36.01
C HIS A 26 10.00 37.45 35.47
N LYS A 27 10.49 37.96 34.34
CA LYS A 27 11.72 37.53 33.66
C LYS A 27 11.77 36.01 33.39
N LEU A 28 10.64 35.45 32.99
CA LEU A 28 10.48 34.04 32.65
C LEU A 28 10.40 33.86 31.13
N ASP A 29 10.84 32.71 30.62
CA ASP A 29 10.61 32.37 29.23
C ASP A 29 9.12 32.14 28.97
N HIS A 30 8.60 32.74 27.90
CA HIS A 30 7.18 32.69 27.59
C HIS A 30 6.72 31.27 27.22
N ASN A 31 7.56 30.48 26.54
CA ASN A 31 7.19 29.10 26.17
C ASN A 31 7.12 28.22 27.41
N GLU A 32 8.01 28.42 28.39
CA GLU A 32 7.94 27.76 29.70
C GLU A 32 6.63 28.09 30.41
N VAL A 33 6.26 29.37 30.50
CA VAL A 33 4.99 29.82 31.09
C VAL A 33 3.78 29.17 30.39
N VAL A 34 3.76 29.15 29.06
CA VAL A 34 2.69 28.52 28.27
C VAL A 34 2.58 27.02 28.54
N ASN A 35 3.70 26.30 28.63
CA ASN A 35 3.71 24.87 28.92
C ASN A 35 3.16 24.56 30.31
N ILE A 36 3.53 25.37 31.30
CA ILE A 36 3.01 25.24 32.66
C ILE A 36 1.52 25.57 32.72
N ILE A 37 1.07 26.63 32.02
CA ILE A 37 -0.36 26.96 31.93
C ILE A 37 -1.17 25.78 31.36
N LYS A 38 -0.69 25.14 30.29
CA LYS A 38 -1.35 23.95 29.73
C LYS A 38 -1.39 22.79 30.72
N SER A 39 -0.29 22.56 31.44
CA SER A 39 -0.23 21.54 32.50
C SER A 39 -1.27 21.83 33.58
N LEU A 40 -1.21 23.00 34.22
CA LEU A 40 -2.14 23.40 35.29
C LEU A 40 -3.61 23.37 34.84
N HIS A 41 -3.91 23.77 33.60
CA HIS A 41 -5.25 23.67 33.04
C HIS A 41 -5.71 22.22 32.89
N GLY A 42 -4.83 21.32 32.43
CA GLY A 42 -5.11 19.88 32.33
C GLY A 42 -5.47 19.22 33.67
N PHE A 43 -4.93 19.76 34.78
CA PHE A 43 -5.28 19.33 36.15
C PHE A 43 -6.39 20.18 36.79
N ARG A 44 -7.00 21.10 36.01
CA ARG A 44 -8.08 22.01 36.42
C ARG A 44 -7.73 22.95 37.59
N TYR A 45 -6.44 23.21 37.79
CA TYR A 45 -5.96 24.21 38.76
C TYR A 45 -6.24 25.64 38.31
N ILE A 46 -6.28 25.84 36.99
CA ILE A 46 -6.54 27.13 36.35
C ILE A 46 -7.50 26.95 35.18
N ASP A 47 -8.29 28.00 34.91
CA ASP A 47 -9.06 28.13 33.69
C ASP A 47 -8.35 29.11 32.75
N VAL A 48 -8.38 28.81 31.45
CA VAL A 48 -7.63 29.54 30.44
C VAL A 48 -8.53 30.03 29.32
N GLN A 49 -8.20 31.22 28.82
CA GLN A 49 -8.79 31.81 27.62
C GLN A 49 -7.68 32.12 26.63
N ASP A 50 -7.83 31.65 25.40
CA ASP A 50 -6.86 31.85 24.33
C ASP A 50 -6.77 33.34 23.93
N ILE A 51 -5.53 33.84 23.81
CA ILE A 51 -5.22 35.14 23.23
C ILE A 51 -4.39 34.89 21.97
N LYS A 52 -4.90 35.35 20.82
CA LYS A 52 -4.18 35.25 19.54
C LYS A 52 -3.85 36.64 19.05
N ARG A 53 -2.58 36.88 18.75
CA ARG A 53 -2.11 38.10 18.07
C ARG A 53 -1.45 37.68 16.77
N GLU A 54 -1.91 38.25 15.67
CA GLU A 54 -1.29 38.05 14.36
C GLU A 54 -0.40 39.24 14.07
N THR A 55 0.89 38.98 13.91
CA THR A 55 1.87 39.96 13.43
C THR A 55 2.42 39.51 12.08
N TRP A 56 2.95 40.44 11.31
CA TRP A 56 3.61 40.13 10.04
C TRP A 56 5.12 40.08 10.26
N VAL A 57 5.75 39.02 9.77
CA VAL A 57 7.21 38.89 9.76
C VAL A 57 7.72 38.76 8.34
N LEU A 58 8.94 39.24 8.12
CA LEU A 58 9.62 39.14 6.84
C LEU A 58 10.00 37.69 6.53
N THR A 59 9.70 37.24 5.31
CA THR A 59 10.27 35.99 4.77
C THR A 59 11.76 36.18 4.48
N ASP A 60 12.50 35.11 4.21
CA ASP A 60 13.93 35.22 3.89
C ASP A 60 14.17 36.09 2.64
N GLU A 61 13.27 36.02 1.65
CA GLU A 61 13.27 36.91 0.49
C GLU A 61 12.93 38.37 0.87
N GLY A 62 11.96 38.57 1.77
CA GLY A 62 11.62 39.89 2.31
C GLY A 62 12.79 40.53 3.08
N LYS A 63 13.52 39.76 3.90
CA LYS A 63 14.73 40.23 4.60
C LYS A 63 15.82 40.64 3.62
N LYS A 64 16.01 39.85 2.55
CA LYS A 64 16.97 40.18 1.50
C LYS A 64 16.64 41.51 0.82
N TYR A 65 15.38 41.74 0.48
CA TYR A 65 14.95 43.01 -0.13
C TYR A 65 15.00 44.19 0.85
N ALA A 66 14.74 43.97 2.14
CA ALA A 66 14.92 44.98 3.17
C ALA A 66 16.40 45.42 3.29
N ALA A 67 17.36 44.50 3.12
CA ALA A 67 18.79 44.82 3.16
C ALA A 67 19.31 45.41 1.84
N GLU A 68 19.11 44.70 0.73
CA GLU A 68 19.75 44.96 -0.58
C GLU A 68 18.91 45.86 -1.51
N GLY A 69 17.63 46.10 -1.19
CA GLY A 69 16.67 46.78 -2.06
C GLY A 69 15.83 45.82 -2.91
N SER A 70 14.70 46.31 -3.42
CA SER A 70 13.77 45.51 -4.21
C SER A 70 14.33 45.20 -5.62
N PRO A 71 13.98 44.04 -6.22
CA PRO A 71 14.51 43.64 -7.52
C PRO A 71 14.31 44.65 -8.65
N GLU A 72 13.18 45.36 -8.64
CA GLU A 72 12.87 46.42 -9.60
C GLU A 72 13.81 47.63 -9.48
N VAL A 73 14.23 47.98 -8.28
CA VAL A 73 15.19 49.07 -8.03
C VAL A 73 16.63 48.60 -8.30
N GLN A 74 16.97 47.36 -7.91
CA GLN A 74 18.26 46.76 -8.26
C GLN A 74 18.46 46.70 -9.80
N LEU A 75 17.42 46.35 -10.55
CA LEU A 75 17.46 46.39 -12.02
C LEU A 75 17.61 47.82 -12.54
N PHE A 76 16.85 48.79 -12.01
CA PHE A 76 16.94 50.19 -12.43
C PHE A 76 18.35 50.75 -12.22
N LEU A 77 18.97 50.50 -11.08
CA LEU A 77 20.34 50.93 -10.76
C LEU A 77 21.40 50.26 -11.66
N ALA A 78 21.16 49.03 -12.11
CA ALA A 78 22.07 48.31 -13.01
C ALA A 78 22.02 48.81 -14.47
N VAL A 79 20.96 49.52 -14.87
CA VAL A 79 20.87 50.21 -16.17
C VAL A 79 21.63 51.55 -16.07
N PRO A 80 22.48 51.92 -17.04
CA PRO A 80 23.21 53.20 -17.00
C PRO A 80 22.26 54.41 -17.06
N GLU A 81 22.71 55.54 -16.50
CA GLU A 81 21.97 56.81 -16.51
C GLU A 81 21.82 57.41 -17.90
N GLU A 82 22.87 57.26 -18.73
CA GLU A 82 22.87 57.66 -20.12
C GLU A 82 23.13 56.44 -21.02
N GLY A 83 22.27 56.25 -22.02
CA GLY A 83 22.38 55.16 -22.98
C GLY A 83 21.50 53.95 -22.68
N SER A 84 21.85 52.81 -23.26
CA SER A 84 21.11 51.57 -23.11
C SER A 84 22.06 50.39 -22.96
N ILE A 85 21.63 49.37 -22.22
CA ILE A 85 22.43 48.17 -21.95
C ILE A 85 21.77 46.95 -22.56
N SER A 86 22.56 45.98 -23.00
CA SER A 86 22.01 44.73 -23.54
C SER A 86 21.40 43.86 -22.43
N LYS A 87 20.40 43.04 -22.77
CA LYS A 87 19.79 42.11 -21.80
C LYS A 87 20.78 41.07 -21.28
N ASP A 88 21.69 40.61 -22.12
CA ASP A 88 22.71 39.61 -21.75
C ASP A 88 23.72 40.17 -20.73
N GLU A 89 24.07 41.46 -20.83
CA GLU A 89 24.94 42.11 -19.85
C GLU A 89 24.22 42.36 -18.52
N LEU A 90 22.94 42.73 -18.53
CA LEU A 90 22.14 42.84 -17.30
C LEU A 90 21.99 41.48 -16.59
N GLN A 91 21.81 40.41 -17.35
CA GLN A 91 21.71 39.05 -16.82
C GLN A 91 23.04 38.56 -16.20
N LYS A 92 24.19 39.08 -16.66
CA LYS A 92 25.51 38.83 -16.04
C LYS A 92 25.74 39.64 -14.76
N LYS A 93 25.17 40.84 -14.65
CA LYS A 93 25.36 41.75 -13.50
C LYS A 93 24.42 41.46 -12.33
N LEU A 94 23.27 40.84 -12.59
CA LEU A 94 22.24 40.58 -11.57
C LEU A 94 22.02 39.09 -11.39
N ALA A 95 21.63 38.67 -10.18
CA ALA A 95 21.22 37.30 -9.94
C ALA A 95 20.02 36.92 -10.85
N PRO A 96 19.93 35.68 -11.36
CA PRO A 96 18.88 35.28 -12.30
C PRO A 96 17.45 35.53 -11.81
N SER A 97 17.20 35.38 -10.50
CA SER A 97 15.90 35.65 -9.87
C SER A 97 15.57 37.16 -9.84
N VAL A 98 16.55 37.98 -9.47
CA VAL A 98 16.44 39.45 -9.43
C VAL A 98 16.19 40.02 -10.82
N PHE A 99 16.91 39.52 -11.83
CA PHE A 99 16.72 39.95 -13.22
C PHE A 99 15.30 39.66 -13.72
N LYS A 100 14.80 38.43 -13.53
CA LYS A 100 13.47 38.02 -13.98
C LYS A 100 12.35 38.83 -13.30
N ILE A 101 12.42 38.96 -11.98
CA ILE A 101 11.39 39.66 -11.19
C ILE A 101 11.48 41.18 -11.43
N GLY A 102 12.70 41.72 -11.42
CA GLY A 102 12.98 43.13 -11.67
C GLY A 102 12.49 43.57 -13.04
N CYS A 103 12.71 42.79 -14.11
CA CYS A 103 12.25 43.14 -15.46
C CYS A 103 10.72 43.22 -15.54
N SER A 104 10.03 42.32 -14.84
CA SER A 104 8.57 42.31 -14.81
C SER A 104 8.01 43.51 -14.05
N GLN A 105 8.56 43.81 -12.87
CA GLN A 105 8.04 44.87 -12.00
C GLN A 105 8.46 46.27 -12.42
N ALA A 106 9.72 46.47 -12.83
CA ALA A 106 10.19 47.75 -13.37
C ALA A 106 9.48 48.11 -14.69
N GLY A 107 9.14 47.10 -15.50
CA GLY A 107 8.31 47.29 -16.71
C GLY A 107 6.87 47.70 -16.38
N LYS A 108 6.24 47.05 -15.40
CA LYS A 108 4.89 47.41 -14.91
C LYS A 108 4.84 48.83 -14.33
N ASN A 109 5.88 49.23 -13.60
CA ASN A 109 6.00 50.57 -13.02
C ASN A 109 6.46 51.64 -14.03
N LYS A 110 6.70 51.26 -15.30
CA LYS A 110 7.19 52.13 -16.38
C LYS A 110 8.52 52.83 -16.08
N TRP A 111 9.38 52.22 -15.25
CA TRP A 111 10.68 52.78 -14.88
C TRP A 111 11.74 52.57 -15.96
N VAL A 112 11.61 51.50 -16.75
CA VAL A 112 12.54 51.13 -17.81
C VAL A 112 11.79 50.81 -19.11
N GLU A 113 12.44 51.05 -20.25
CA GLU A 113 11.97 50.62 -21.56
C GLU A 113 12.61 49.29 -21.95
N MET A 114 11.78 48.30 -22.28
CA MET A 114 12.23 46.93 -22.53
C MET A 114 12.24 46.60 -24.02
N GLY A 115 13.41 46.73 -24.68
CA GLY A 115 13.64 46.36 -26.09
C GLY A 115 14.70 45.27 -26.27
N LYS A 116 15.42 45.27 -27.41
CA LYS A 116 16.70 44.53 -27.56
C LYS A 116 17.79 45.10 -26.63
N GLN A 117 17.70 46.39 -26.35
CA GLN A 117 18.44 47.10 -25.32
C GLN A 117 17.45 47.68 -24.29
N VAL A 118 17.92 47.88 -23.06
CA VAL A 118 17.11 48.40 -21.93
C VAL A 118 17.63 49.78 -21.55
N SER A 119 16.74 50.78 -21.47
CA SER A 119 17.05 52.15 -21.07
C SER A 119 16.12 52.64 -19.94
N ARG A 120 16.55 53.64 -19.17
CA ARG A 120 15.74 54.24 -18.10
C ARG A 120 14.70 55.20 -18.72
N LYS A 121 13.45 55.13 -18.25
CA LYS A 121 12.38 56.10 -18.59
C LYS A 121 12.25 57.24 -17.59
N VAL A 122 12.78 57.05 -16.39
CA VAL A 122 12.78 58.02 -15.30
C VAL A 122 14.19 58.20 -14.76
N GLN A 123 14.52 59.38 -14.26
CA GLN A 123 15.84 59.66 -13.69
C GLN A 123 15.99 59.13 -12.26
N HIS A 124 14.90 59.11 -11.48
CA HIS A 124 14.90 58.68 -10.08
C HIS A 124 13.72 57.74 -9.78
N VAL A 125 13.96 56.77 -8.91
CA VAL A 125 12.94 55.85 -8.38
C VAL A 125 13.06 55.76 -6.86
N GLU A 126 11.93 55.60 -6.19
CA GLU A 126 11.87 55.39 -4.74
C GLU A 126 11.55 53.92 -4.45
N ASP A 127 12.35 53.28 -3.59
CA ASP A 127 12.15 51.89 -3.20
C ASP A 127 11.07 51.77 -2.10
N LYS A 128 9.81 52.01 -2.47
CA LYS A 128 8.66 51.92 -1.56
C LYS A 128 8.56 50.55 -0.90
N VAL A 129 8.93 49.49 -1.63
CA VAL A 129 8.89 48.11 -1.13
C VAL A 129 9.89 47.91 -0.01
N LYS A 130 11.15 48.35 -0.18
CA LYS A 130 12.15 48.34 0.90
C LYS A 130 11.69 49.18 2.09
N GLY A 131 11.14 50.38 1.85
CA GLY A 131 10.62 51.25 2.90
C GLY A 131 9.53 50.59 3.74
N THR A 132 8.54 49.97 3.10
CA THR A 132 7.47 49.22 3.80
C THR A 132 8.02 47.99 4.53
N LEU A 133 8.97 47.25 3.96
CA LEU A 133 9.58 46.09 4.63
C LEU A 133 10.36 46.50 5.89
N LEU A 134 11.07 47.62 5.86
CA LEU A 134 11.77 48.18 7.03
C LEU A 134 10.78 48.65 8.11
N GLN A 135 9.65 49.25 7.72
CA GLN A 135 8.59 49.61 8.67
C GLN A 135 8.01 48.38 9.40
N ILE A 136 7.84 47.24 8.70
CA ILE A 136 7.43 45.97 9.33
C ILE A 136 8.51 45.47 10.29
N GLN A 137 9.78 45.59 9.91
CA GLN A 137 10.91 45.18 10.75
C GLN A 137 11.02 46.02 12.04
N GLU A 138 10.66 47.30 11.96
CA GLU A 138 10.63 48.24 13.10
C GLU A 138 9.33 48.14 13.92
N GLY A 139 8.38 47.31 13.51
CA GLY A 139 7.09 47.12 14.22
C GLY A 139 6.12 48.29 14.10
N LYS A 140 6.25 49.13 13.06
CA LYS A 140 5.33 50.26 12.80
C LYS A 140 4.04 49.76 12.15
N GLU A 141 2.93 50.47 12.40
CA GLU A 141 1.65 50.19 11.73
C GLU A 141 1.73 50.53 10.24
N ILE A 142 1.23 49.61 9.41
CA ILE A 142 1.20 49.73 7.95
C ILE A 142 -0.25 49.57 7.47
N ASP A 143 -0.60 50.31 6.43
CA ASP A 143 -1.90 50.24 5.80
C ASP A 143 -2.19 48.85 5.19
N LYS A 144 -3.48 48.52 5.06
CA LYS A 144 -3.93 47.21 4.57
C LYS A 144 -3.52 46.94 3.12
N ASP A 145 -3.40 47.95 2.28
CA ASP A 145 -3.10 47.78 0.86
C ASP A 145 -1.63 47.39 0.65
N SER A 146 -0.73 48.02 1.40
CA SER A 146 0.68 47.66 1.47
C SER A 146 0.90 46.23 1.97
N ILE A 147 0.17 45.81 3.02
CA ILE A 147 0.21 44.42 3.52
C ILE A 147 -0.26 43.43 2.45
N ASN A 148 -1.36 43.72 1.75
CA ASN A 148 -1.90 42.85 0.70
C ASN A 148 -0.93 42.72 -0.48
N SER A 149 -0.27 43.81 -0.87
CA SER A 149 0.76 43.82 -1.92
C SER A 149 1.96 42.94 -1.55
N LEU A 150 2.47 43.06 -0.32
CA LEU A 150 3.60 42.25 0.16
C LEU A 150 3.25 40.76 0.32
N LYS A 151 2.01 40.44 0.71
CA LYS A 151 1.48 39.06 0.73
C LYS A 151 1.44 38.43 -0.65
N ALA A 152 0.89 39.14 -1.64
CA ALA A 152 0.81 38.65 -3.01
C ALA A 152 2.21 38.35 -3.59
N ARG A 153 3.22 39.09 -3.13
CA ARG A 153 4.64 38.89 -3.47
C ARG A 153 5.38 37.89 -2.57
N LYS A 154 4.72 37.29 -1.57
CA LYS A 154 5.31 36.35 -0.59
C LYS A 154 6.50 36.92 0.20
N LEU A 155 6.54 38.23 0.41
CA LEU A 155 7.63 38.92 1.13
C LEU A 155 7.43 38.95 2.64
N ILE A 156 6.19 38.72 3.08
CA ILE A 156 5.82 38.63 4.49
C ILE A 156 4.99 37.37 4.73
N ALA A 157 5.11 36.82 5.93
CA ALA A 157 4.35 35.69 6.42
C ALA A 157 3.62 36.08 7.72
N PRO A 158 2.41 35.54 7.97
CA PRO A 158 1.76 35.74 9.25
C PRO A 158 2.52 34.96 10.33
N GLN A 159 2.86 35.62 11.43
CA GLN A 159 3.29 34.98 12.66
C GLN A 159 2.17 35.11 13.69
N THR A 160 1.56 33.98 14.03
CA THR A 160 0.58 33.95 15.11
C THR A 160 1.30 33.76 16.43
N TRP A 161 1.29 34.79 17.27
CA TRP A 161 1.63 34.66 18.67
C TRP A 161 0.41 34.15 19.45
N LYS A 162 0.63 33.14 20.29
CA LYS A 162 -0.41 32.54 21.14
C LYS A 162 -0.04 32.76 22.60
N GLY A 163 -0.89 33.48 23.32
CA GLY A 163 -0.84 33.60 24.76
C GLY A 163 -2.15 33.17 25.40
N TYR A 164 -2.21 33.28 26.71
CA TYR A 164 -3.36 32.89 27.53
C TYR A 164 -3.66 33.97 28.55
N SER A 165 -4.94 34.19 28.78
CA SER A 165 -5.48 34.79 30.00
C SER A 165 -5.81 33.65 30.96
N VAL A 166 -5.41 33.78 32.22
CA VAL A 166 -5.49 32.71 33.23
C VAL A 166 -6.29 33.15 34.44
N LYS A 167 -7.25 32.34 34.87
CA LYS A 167 -8.03 32.50 36.11
C LYS A 167 -7.90 31.28 37.01
N LYS A 168 -8.29 31.42 38.28
CA LYS A 168 -8.39 30.29 39.21
C LYS A 168 -9.40 29.28 38.68
N GLY A 169 -9.00 28.01 38.59
CA GLY A 169 -9.86 26.90 38.25
C GLY A 169 -10.49 26.28 39.50
N PRO A 170 -11.35 25.27 39.35
CA PRO A 170 -12.05 24.62 40.45
C PRO A 170 -11.12 23.90 41.44
N ASN A 171 -9.95 23.43 40.99
CA ASN A 171 -8.98 22.73 41.84
C ASN A 171 -7.80 23.64 42.24
N TYR A 172 -7.97 24.96 42.20
CA TYR A 172 -6.89 25.90 42.52
C TYR A 172 -6.36 25.69 43.95
N ALA A 173 -5.05 25.48 44.07
CA ALA A 173 -4.31 25.56 45.32
C ALA A 173 -2.99 26.32 45.09
N PRO A 174 -2.46 27.02 46.12
CA PRO A 174 -1.23 27.81 45.99
C PRO A 174 0.00 26.94 45.72
N GLU A 175 -0.05 25.67 46.07
CA GLU A 175 0.95 24.66 45.73
C GLU A 175 0.23 23.40 45.25
N ARG A 176 0.75 22.81 44.18
CA ARG A 176 0.14 21.63 43.57
C ARG A 176 0.56 20.37 44.30
N LYS A 177 -0.43 19.61 44.80
CA LYS A 177 -0.18 18.26 45.32
C LYS A 177 0.20 17.33 44.16
N LYS A 178 1.39 16.74 44.22
CA LYS A 178 1.84 15.73 43.26
C LYS A 178 1.27 14.38 43.65
N VAL A 179 0.28 13.91 42.91
CA VAL A 179 -0.24 12.54 43.02
C VAL A 179 0.71 11.53 42.38
N ALA A 180 0.83 10.35 42.97
CA ALA A 180 1.60 9.25 42.41
C ALA A 180 0.92 8.74 41.12
N THR A 181 1.71 8.49 40.07
CA THR A 181 1.16 8.04 38.78
C THR A 181 0.97 6.54 38.70
N ASP A 182 1.80 5.77 39.40
CA ASP A 182 1.77 4.32 39.39
C ASP A 182 2.38 3.76 40.69
N LEU A 183 2.03 2.52 41.02
CA LEU A 183 2.62 1.77 42.11
C LEU A 183 3.94 1.15 41.62
N ASN A 184 5.05 1.53 42.25
CA ASN A 184 6.39 1.10 41.89
C ASN A 184 7.10 0.48 43.10
N ARG A 185 8.30 -0.08 42.88
CA ARG A 185 9.04 -0.76 43.94
C ARG A 185 9.42 0.17 45.11
N GLU A 186 9.62 1.46 44.85
CA GLU A 186 10.09 2.43 45.85
C GLU A 186 8.96 2.90 46.77
N ASN A 187 7.78 3.13 46.21
CA ASN A 187 6.60 3.57 46.95
C ASN A 187 5.74 2.44 47.51
N LEU A 188 6.08 1.18 47.20
CA LEU A 188 5.37 0.00 47.70
C LEU A 188 5.32 -0.09 49.22
N GLN A 189 6.28 0.52 49.94
CA GLN A 189 6.33 0.49 51.40
C GLN A 189 5.42 1.52 52.07
N ASN A 190 5.08 2.61 51.38
CA ASN A 190 4.28 3.72 51.91
C ASN A 190 3.11 4.09 50.97
N TRP A 191 2.64 3.14 50.15
CA TRP A 191 1.61 3.37 49.15
C TRP A 191 0.27 3.81 49.76
N GLU A 192 -0.03 3.39 50.99
CA GLU A 192 -1.24 3.77 51.72
C GLU A 192 -1.32 5.28 52.03
N GLU A 193 -0.16 5.95 52.09
CA GLU A 193 -0.05 7.39 52.35
C GLU A 193 -0.07 8.23 51.07
N LEU A 194 -0.06 7.60 49.90
CA LEU A 194 0.00 8.26 48.60
C LEU A 194 -1.38 8.35 47.93
N GLU A 195 -1.69 9.52 47.41
CA GLU A 195 -2.84 9.73 46.54
C GLU A 195 -2.43 9.41 45.10
N PHE A 196 -3.11 8.45 44.46
CA PHE A 196 -2.81 8.03 43.09
C PHE A 196 -3.72 8.74 42.08
N LYS A 197 -3.17 9.02 40.90
CA LYS A 197 -3.95 9.51 39.77
C LYS A 197 -4.95 8.42 39.33
N GLU A 198 -6.22 8.79 39.18
CA GLU A 198 -7.24 7.87 38.65
C GLU A 198 -6.84 7.34 37.26
N TYR A 199 -7.00 6.03 37.09
CA TYR A 199 -6.75 5.36 35.82
C TYR A 199 -7.94 5.59 34.86
N ASN A 200 -7.64 6.06 33.65
CA ASN A 200 -8.68 6.27 32.65
C ASN A 200 -9.09 4.96 31.98
N PHE A 201 -10.07 4.26 32.55
CA PHE A 201 -10.62 3.02 31.99
C PHE A 201 -11.35 3.20 30.63
N ASN A 202 -11.60 4.44 30.20
CA ASN A 202 -12.18 4.71 28.88
C ASN A 202 -11.13 4.76 27.76
N ALA A 203 -9.83 4.75 28.09
CA ALA A 203 -8.76 4.69 27.10
C ALA A 203 -8.48 3.25 26.66
N LYS A 204 -8.05 3.08 25.40
CA LYS A 204 -7.49 1.79 24.97
C LYS A 204 -6.17 1.55 25.69
N GLY A 205 -5.98 0.32 26.17
CA GLY A 205 -4.68 -0.11 26.71
C GLY A 205 -3.57 -0.02 25.67
N ALA A 206 -2.33 -0.10 26.14
CA ALA A 206 -1.17 -0.16 25.25
C ALA A 206 -1.24 -1.43 24.38
N PRO A 207 -1.03 -1.32 23.06
CA PRO A 207 -0.96 -2.50 22.20
C PRO A 207 0.23 -3.36 22.62
N VAL A 208 0.04 -4.68 22.61
CA VAL A 208 1.10 -5.64 22.91
C VAL A 208 1.87 -5.93 21.62
N ASP A 209 3.19 -5.83 21.67
CA ASP A 209 4.05 -6.25 20.57
C ASP A 209 4.08 -7.78 20.49
N ALA A 210 3.70 -8.32 19.34
CA ALA A 210 3.66 -9.76 19.09
C ALA A 210 4.12 -10.09 17.66
N GLY A 211 4.41 -11.36 17.41
CA GLY A 211 4.64 -11.85 16.05
C GLY A 211 3.36 -11.83 15.23
N HIS A 212 3.44 -11.51 13.94
CA HIS A 212 2.29 -11.45 13.04
C HIS A 212 2.48 -12.36 11.82
N LEU A 213 1.44 -13.12 11.48
CA LEU A 213 1.39 -13.91 10.27
C LEU A 213 0.72 -13.13 9.14
N HIS A 214 1.24 -13.29 7.92
CA HIS A 214 0.68 -12.64 6.75
C HIS A 214 -0.76 -13.14 6.48
N PRO A 215 -1.73 -12.25 6.17
CA PRO A 215 -3.15 -12.62 5.98
C PRO A 215 -3.37 -13.76 4.97
N LEU A 216 -2.72 -13.66 3.81
CA LEU A 216 -2.75 -14.69 2.75
C LEU A 216 -2.26 -16.06 3.26
N LEU A 217 -1.24 -16.08 4.13
CA LEU A 217 -0.68 -17.32 4.67
C LEU A 217 -1.58 -17.93 5.76
N LYS A 218 -2.30 -17.09 6.53
CA LYS A 218 -3.35 -17.57 7.44
C LYS A 218 -4.46 -18.29 6.66
N VAL A 219 -4.90 -17.70 5.55
CA VAL A 219 -5.92 -18.31 4.69
C VAL A 219 -5.39 -19.59 4.04
N ARG A 220 -4.14 -19.59 3.53
CA ARG A 220 -3.47 -20.79 3.00
C ARG A 220 -3.51 -21.95 3.99
N LYS A 221 -3.25 -21.67 5.28
CA LYS A 221 -3.29 -22.69 6.34
C LYS A 221 -4.68 -23.29 6.50
N GLN A 222 -5.74 -22.47 6.48
CA GLN A 222 -7.12 -22.97 6.58
C GLN A 222 -7.52 -23.83 5.38
N PHE A 223 -7.17 -23.42 4.15
CA PHE A 223 -7.40 -24.25 2.97
C PHE A 223 -6.67 -25.60 3.07
N LYS A 224 -5.41 -25.59 3.52
CA LYS A 224 -4.63 -26.81 3.76
C LYS A 224 -5.30 -27.71 4.79
N ASP A 225 -5.80 -27.16 5.88
CA ASP A 225 -6.47 -27.94 6.93
C ASP A 225 -7.77 -28.58 6.42
N ILE A 226 -8.55 -27.86 5.60
CA ILE A 226 -9.76 -28.40 4.95
C ILE A 226 -9.42 -29.60 4.05
N PHE A 227 -8.39 -29.48 3.20
CA PHE A 227 -7.94 -30.60 2.36
C PHE A 227 -7.53 -31.82 3.19
N VAL A 228 -6.74 -31.61 4.24
CA VAL A 228 -6.29 -32.69 5.13
C VAL A 228 -7.47 -33.35 5.84
N GLN A 229 -8.45 -32.57 6.32
CA GLN A 229 -9.69 -33.11 6.91
C GLN A 229 -10.53 -33.93 5.93
N MET A 230 -10.47 -33.61 4.63
CA MET A 230 -11.14 -34.35 3.56
C MET A 230 -10.32 -35.57 3.07
N GLY A 231 -9.17 -35.84 3.68
CA GLY A 231 -8.30 -36.98 3.38
C GLY A 231 -7.43 -36.79 2.14
N PHE A 232 -7.12 -35.54 1.77
CA PHE A 232 -6.21 -35.24 0.67
C PHE A 232 -4.75 -35.22 1.13
N GLU A 233 -3.87 -35.72 0.27
CA GLU A 233 -2.42 -35.73 0.43
C GLU A 233 -1.80 -34.54 -0.32
N GLU A 234 -0.87 -33.82 0.33
CA GLU A 234 -0.24 -32.63 -0.26
C GLU A 234 0.83 -33.03 -1.28
N MET A 235 0.73 -32.51 -2.50
CA MET A 235 1.72 -32.74 -3.56
C MET A 235 2.95 -31.85 -3.35
N PRO A 236 4.17 -32.36 -3.63
CA PRO A 236 5.37 -31.54 -3.64
C PRO A 236 5.36 -30.58 -4.84
N THR A 237 5.46 -29.29 -4.58
CA THR A 237 5.44 -28.22 -5.59
C THR A 237 6.78 -27.47 -5.69
N ASN A 238 7.88 -28.11 -5.31
CA ASN A 238 9.22 -27.54 -5.17
C ASN A 238 9.93 -27.22 -6.51
N ASN A 239 9.19 -26.76 -7.51
CA ASN A 239 9.63 -26.42 -8.86
C ASN A 239 8.84 -25.22 -9.41
N PHE A 240 9.42 -24.02 -9.40
CA PHE A 240 8.84 -22.87 -10.12
C PHE A 240 9.07 -22.95 -11.62
N VAL A 241 10.23 -23.49 -12.01
CA VAL A 241 10.56 -23.76 -13.40
C VAL A 241 9.97 -25.10 -13.80
N GLU A 242 9.26 -25.11 -14.91
CA GLU A 242 8.70 -26.31 -15.50
C GLU A 242 9.04 -26.37 -16.99
N SER A 243 9.14 -27.58 -17.54
CA SER A 243 9.22 -27.76 -18.99
C SER A 243 7.84 -27.54 -19.62
N SER A 244 7.80 -26.97 -20.83
CA SER A 244 6.59 -26.88 -21.65
C SER A 244 5.89 -28.23 -21.81
N PHE A 245 6.65 -29.33 -21.85
CA PHE A 245 6.10 -30.68 -21.84
C PHE A 245 5.14 -30.91 -20.66
N TRP A 246 5.64 -30.83 -19.43
CA TRP A 246 4.83 -31.08 -18.23
C TRP A 246 3.75 -30.02 -17.99
N ASN A 247 4.03 -28.77 -18.36
CA ASN A 247 3.10 -27.67 -18.16
C ASN A 247 1.97 -27.65 -19.19
N PHE A 248 2.18 -28.15 -20.42
CA PHE A 248 1.18 -28.07 -21.49
C PHE A 248 0.95 -29.41 -22.20
N ASP A 249 1.99 -29.98 -22.80
CA ASP A 249 1.83 -31.15 -23.68
C ASP A 249 1.30 -32.39 -22.94
N ALA A 250 1.80 -32.65 -21.73
CA ALA A 250 1.39 -33.74 -20.85
C ALA A 250 -0.07 -33.61 -20.38
N LEU A 251 -0.63 -32.40 -20.43
CA LEU A 251 -2.04 -32.13 -20.15
C LEU A 251 -2.93 -32.31 -21.38
N PHE A 252 -2.38 -32.72 -22.52
CA PHE A 252 -3.10 -32.72 -23.79
C PHE A 252 -3.53 -31.31 -24.24
N GLN A 253 -2.77 -30.26 -23.87
CA GLN A 253 -2.98 -28.92 -24.41
C GLN A 253 -2.14 -28.71 -25.69
N PRO A 254 -2.75 -28.34 -26.83
CA PRO A 254 -2.03 -28.30 -28.11
C PRO A 254 -0.93 -27.24 -28.15
N GLN A 255 0.13 -27.46 -28.93
CA GLN A 255 1.27 -26.53 -29.03
C GLN A 255 0.92 -25.16 -29.61
N GLN A 256 -0.14 -25.07 -30.40
CA GLN A 256 -0.62 -23.85 -31.03
C GLN A 256 -1.54 -23.02 -30.10
N HIS A 257 -1.76 -23.49 -28.87
CA HIS A 257 -2.70 -22.85 -27.95
C HIS A 257 -2.20 -21.44 -27.54
N PRO A 258 -3.05 -20.39 -27.57
CA PRO A 258 -2.67 -19.00 -27.26
C PRO A 258 -1.95 -18.84 -25.92
N ALA A 259 -2.40 -19.55 -24.88
CA ALA A 259 -1.74 -19.52 -23.56
C ALA A 259 -0.24 -19.91 -23.57
N ARG A 260 0.27 -20.53 -24.64
CA ARG A 260 1.70 -20.85 -24.82
C ARG A 260 2.50 -19.72 -25.48
N ASP A 261 1.85 -18.62 -25.85
CA ASP A 261 2.53 -17.44 -26.40
C ASP A 261 3.38 -16.76 -25.31
N SER A 262 4.48 -16.15 -25.74
CA SER A 262 5.31 -15.25 -24.95
C SER A 262 4.53 -14.11 -24.29
N HIS A 263 3.39 -13.71 -24.88
CA HIS A 263 2.49 -12.71 -24.30
C HIS A 263 1.75 -13.21 -23.05
N ASP A 264 1.55 -14.53 -22.90
CA ASP A 264 0.82 -15.13 -21.77
C ASP A 264 1.74 -15.88 -20.78
N THR A 265 2.88 -16.37 -21.26
CA THR A 265 3.79 -17.24 -20.50
C THR A 265 5.21 -16.69 -20.41
N PHE A 266 5.80 -16.74 -19.20
CA PHE A 266 7.21 -16.41 -18.99
C PHE A 266 8.13 -17.59 -19.35
N PHE A 267 8.69 -17.56 -20.55
CA PHE A 267 9.74 -18.49 -20.97
C PHE A 267 11.11 -18.10 -20.40
N LEU A 268 11.93 -19.11 -20.09
CA LEU A 268 13.27 -18.89 -19.56
C LEU A 268 14.28 -18.62 -20.66
N LYS A 269 15.15 -17.63 -20.42
CA LYS A 269 16.39 -17.46 -21.19
C LYS A 269 17.49 -18.43 -20.73
N ALA A 270 17.56 -18.73 -19.43
CA ALA A 270 18.54 -19.65 -18.85
C ALA A 270 17.97 -20.29 -17.56
N PRO A 271 17.94 -21.63 -17.44
CA PRO A 271 18.12 -22.61 -18.52
C PRO A 271 16.93 -22.56 -19.50
N SER A 272 17.17 -22.33 -20.79
CA SER A 272 16.10 -22.21 -21.80
C SER A 272 15.46 -23.55 -22.17
N THR A 273 16.18 -24.65 -22.02
CA THR A 273 15.70 -25.99 -22.33
C THR A 273 15.83 -26.95 -21.16
N THR A 274 14.90 -27.88 -21.05
CA THR A 274 14.96 -28.98 -20.08
C THR A 274 16.05 -29.98 -20.47
N ARG A 275 16.65 -30.64 -19.47
CA ARG A 275 17.73 -31.61 -19.67
C ARG A 275 17.23 -33.03 -19.90
N THR A 276 16.12 -33.38 -19.26
CA THR A 276 15.63 -34.77 -19.21
C THR A 276 14.11 -34.79 -19.21
N LEU A 277 13.53 -35.66 -20.04
CA LEU A 277 12.12 -36.01 -20.05
C LEU A 277 11.98 -37.54 -20.12
N PRO A 278 10.85 -38.11 -19.66
CA PRO A 278 10.59 -39.54 -19.84
C PRO A 278 10.29 -39.85 -21.31
N GLU A 279 11.31 -40.25 -22.07
CA GLU A 279 11.23 -40.38 -23.54
C GLU A 279 10.09 -41.28 -24.01
N ASP A 280 9.86 -42.42 -23.36
CA ASP A 280 8.74 -43.32 -23.71
C ASP A 280 7.37 -42.65 -23.54
N TYR A 281 7.22 -41.80 -22.53
CA TYR A 281 5.98 -41.06 -22.31
C TYR A 281 5.85 -39.90 -23.29
N VAL A 282 6.95 -39.20 -23.61
CA VAL A 282 6.98 -38.14 -24.62
C VAL A 282 6.52 -38.67 -25.97
N GLU A 283 6.99 -39.85 -26.39
CA GLU A 283 6.59 -40.43 -27.67
C GLU A 283 5.11 -40.79 -27.70
N ARG A 284 4.55 -41.34 -26.61
CA ARG A 284 3.11 -41.60 -26.51
C ARG A 284 2.30 -40.30 -26.55
N VAL A 285 2.75 -39.25 -25.85
CA VAL A 285 2.10 -37.92 -25.90
C VAL A 285 2.14 -37.36 -27.32
N LYS A 286 3.30 -37.40 -27.98
CA LYS A 286 3.46 -36.99 -29.37
C LYS A 286 2.44 -37.70 -30.27
N GLN A 287 2.40 -39.04 -30.23
CA GLN A 287 1.49 -39.84 -31.04
C GLN A 287 0.02 -39.43 -30.83
N VAL A 288 -0.41 -39.29 -29.58
CA VAL A 288 -1.79 -38.92 -29.22
C VAL A 288 -2.13 -37.50 -29.66
N HIS A 289 -1.18 -36.56 -29.58
CA HIS A 289 -1.37 -35.19 -30.07
C HIS A 289 -1.47 -35.12 -31.59
N GLU A 290 -0.58 -35.80 -32.31
CA GLU A 290 -0.51 -35.73 -33.78
C GLU A 290 -1.63 -36.53 -34.43
N SER A 291 -1.64 -37.84 -34.18
CA SER A 291 -2.44 -38.82 -34.92
C SER A 291 -3.63 -39.37 -34.14
N GLY A 292 -3.74 -39.01 -32.87
CA GLY A 292 -4.74 -39.56 -31.96
C GLY A 292 -4.32 -40.91 -31.38
N GLY A 293 -5.28 -41.55 -30.71
CA GLY A 293 -5.06 -42.73 -29.89
C GLY A 293 -6.10 -42.81 -28.79
N TYR A 294 -6.27 -43.99 -28.20
CA TYR A 294 -7.19 -44.20 -27.08
C TYR A 294 -8.65 -43.75 -27.34
N GLY A 295 -9.13 -43.94 -28.57
CA GLY A 295 -10.47 -43.50 -29.00
C GLY A 295 -10.58 -42.04 -29.45
N SER A 296 -9.50 -41.26 -29.34
CA SER A 296 -9.43 -39.88 -29.81
C SER A 296 -8.79 -39.76 -31.19
N ARG A 297 -9.17 -38.71 -31.92
CA ARG A 297 -8.57 -38.36 -33.22
C ARG A 297 -7.30 -37.51 -33.11
N GLY A 298 -6.92 -37.13 -31.88
CA GLY A 298 -5.84 -36.18 -31.65
C GLY A 298 -6.18 -34.78 -32.17
N TYR A 299 -5.16 -33.94 -32.30
CA TYR A 299 -5.28 -32.58 -32.82
C TYR A 299 -4.89 -32.45 -34.30
N ASN A 300 -4.36 -33.51 -34.93
CA ASN A 300 -4.02 -33.55 -36.35
C ASN A 300 -3.06 -32.42 -36.78
N TYR A 301 -1.95 -32.27 -36.05
CA TYR A 301 -0.87 -31.35 -36.33
C TYR A 301 0.49 -32.01 -36.13
N ASP A 302 1.56 -31.36 -36.57
CA ASP A 302 2.95 -31.79 -36.38
C ASP A 302 3.46 -31.32 -35.00
N TRP A 303 3.72 -32.27 -34.09
CA TRP A 303 4.14 -31.98 -32.72
C TRP A 303 5.66 -31.81 -32.67
N LYS A 304 6.11 -30.66 -32.18
CA LYS A 304 7.51 -30.27 -32.21
C LYS A 304 8.19 -30.53 -30.87
N ARG A 305 9.26 -31.32 -30.88
CA ARG A 305 10.03 -31.64 -29.67
C ARG A 305 10.69 -30.41 -29.07
N GLU A 306 11.11 -29.48 -29.90
CA GLU A 306 11.77 -28.23 -29.50
C GLU A 306 10.84 -27.38 -28.63
N GLU A 307 9.54 -27.35 -28.94
CA GLU A 307 8.54 -26.61 -28.17
C GLU A 307 8.33 -27.20 -26.77
N ALA A 308 8.29 -28.53 -26.68
CA ALA A 308 8.14 -29.26 -25.42
C ALA A 308 9.38 -29.13 -24.51
N ASN A 309 10.56 -28.99 -25.12
CA ASN A 309 11.82 -28.85 -24.40
C ASN A 309 12.01 -27.46 -23.77
N LYS A 310 11.28 -26.42 -24.21
CA LYS A 310 11.40 -25.07 -23.64
C LYS A 310 11.07 -25.07 -22.15
N ASN A 311 11.85 -24.37 -21.33
CA ASN A 311 11.50 -24.12 -19.94
C ASN A 311 10.74 -22.81 -19.78
N LEU A 312 9.85 -22.80 -18.81
CA LEU A 312 9.01 -21.67 -18.44
C LEU A 312 8.87 -21.59 -16.92
N LEU A 313 8.37 -20.46 -16.42
CA LEU A 313 7.80 -20.40 -15.09
C LEU A 313 6.39 -20.99 -15.13
N ARG A 314 6.10 -21.97 -14.27
CA ARG A 314 4.83 -22.70 -14.29
C ARG A 314 3.62 -21.76 -14.28
N THR A 315 2.67 -22.00 -15.17
CA THR A 315 1.50 -21.11 -15.35
C THR A 315 0.29 -21.52 -14.51
N HIS A 316 0.29 -22.75 -14.03
CA HIS A 316 -0.74 -23.35 -13.17
C HIS A 316 -0.18 -24.58 -12.44
N THR A 317 -0.77 -24.92 -11.29
CA THR A 317 -0.38 -26.09 -10.48
C THR A 317 -0.73 -27.42 -11.13
N THR A 318 -1.52 -27.43 -12.21
CA THR A 318 -1.91 -28.64 -12.95
C THR A 318 -0.71 -29.35 -13.57
N ALA A 319 0.40 -28.64 -13.78
CA ALA A 319 1.67 -29.24 -14.17
C ALA A 319 2.27 -30.15 -13.07
N VAL A 320 2.02 -29.84 -11.79
CA VAL A 320 2.39 -30.70 -10.67
C VAL A 320 1.49 -31.94 -10.64
N SER A 321 0.19 -31.73 -10.87
CA SER A 321 -0.80 -32.82 -10.97
C SER A 321 -0.43 -33.82 -12.07
N SER A 322 0.01 -33.37 -13.25
CA SER A 322 0.44 -34.28 -14.33
C SER A 322 1.66 -35.12 -13.94
N ARG A 323 2.65 -34.53 -13.26
CA ARG A 323 3.80 -35.27 -12.73
C ARG A 323 3.39 -36.31 -11.69
N MET A 324 2.51 -35.94 -10.77
CA MET A 324 2.02 -36.85 -9.73
C MET A 324 1.20 -38.00 -10.29
N LEU A 325 0.30 -37.72 -11.25
CA LEU A 325 -0.48 -38.75 -11.93
C LEU A 325 0.39 -39.67 -12.78
N TYR A 326 1.40 -39.14 -13.48
CA TYR A 326 2.36 -39.95 -14.20
C TYR A 326 3.16 -40.87 -13.27
N ALA A 327 3.64 -40.35 -12.13
CA ALA A 327 4.34 -41.14 -11.13
C ALA A 327 3.45 -42.25 -10.54
N LEU A 328 2.17 -41.94 -10.26
CA LEU A 328 1.19 -42.93 -9.82
C LEU A 328 0.96 -44.03 -10.86
N ALA A 329 0.97 -43.68 -12.15
CA ALA A 329 0.79 -44.61 -13.26
C ALA A 329 1.97 -45.59 -13.43
N GLN A 330 3.15 -45.29 -12.86
CA GLN A 330 4.30 -46.20 -12.91
C GLN A 330 4.26 -47.31 -11.85
N GLN A 331 3.21 -47.35 -11.03
CA GLN A 331 3.03 -48.32 -9.95
C GLN A 331 1.67 -49.00 -10.08
N PRO A 332 1.45 -50.15 -9.39
CA PRO A 332 0.10 -50.72 -9.28
C PRO A 332 -0.90 -49.67 -8.80
N PHE A 333 -2.01 -49.54 -9.52
CA PHE A 333 -2.97 -48.48 -9.27
C PHE A 333 -3.55 -48.53 -7.86
N VAL A 334 -3.48 -47.40 -7.15
CA VAL A 334 -4.13 -47.16 -5.86
C VAL A 334 -4.89 -45.84 -5.94
N PRO A 335 -6.15 -45.77 -5.48
CA PRO A 335 -6.90 -44.52 -5.44
C PRO A 335 -6.20 -43.44 -4.61
N LYS A 336 -6.19 -42.22 -5.11
CA LYS A 336 -5.49 -41.10 -4.47
C LYS A 336 -6.30 -39.81 -4.52
N LYS A 337 -6.18 -39.02 -3.45
CA LYS A 337 -6.69 -37.66 -3.35
C LYS A 337 -5.49 -36.74 -3.14
N TYR A 338 -5.24 -35.83 -4.06
CA TYR A 338 -4.08 -34.96 -4.02
C TYR A 338 -4.49 -33.49 -4.02
N PHE A 339 -3.75 -32.65 -3.30
CA PHE A 339 -3.93 -31.20 -3.35
C PHE A 339 -2.59 -30.48 -3.37
N SER A 340 -2.60 -29.24 -3.84
CA SER A 340 -1.47 -28.33 -3.71
C SER A 340 -1.92 -26.89 -3.57
N ILE A 341 -1.12 -26.08 -2.89
CA ILE A 341 -1.32 -24.63 -2.81
C ILE A 341 0.01 -23.95 -3.03
N ASP A 342 0.24 -23.43 -4.23
CA ASP A 342 1.52 -22.82 -4.53
C ASP A 342 1.46 -21.75 -5.62
N ARG A 343 2.54 -21.00 -5.74
CA ARG A 343 2.66 -19.84 -6.61
C ARG A 343 2.80 -20.23 -8.08
N VAL A 344 2.08 -19.54 -8.95
CA VAL A 344 2.13 -19.68 -10.40
C VAL A 344 2.39 -18.32 -11.05
N PHE A 345 2.84 -18.33 -12.29
CA PHE A 345 3.35 -17.16 -12.99
C PHE A 345 2.66 -17.02 -14.35
N ARG A 346 2.12 -15.84 -14.64
CA ARG A 346 1.48 -15.53 -15.93
C ARG A 346 1.92 -14.16 -16.40
N ASN A 347 2.23 -14.03 -17.68
CA ASN A 347 2.66 -12.76 -18.27
C ASN A 347 1.46 -11.84 -18.56
N GLU A 348 0.55 -11.73 -17.60
CA GLU A 348 -0.61 -10.86 -17.69
C GLU A 348 -0.24 -9.44 -17.23
N ALA A 349 -0.88 -8.44 -17.83
CA ALA A 349 -0.70 -7.06 -17.40
C ALA A 349 -1.15 -6.89 -15.95
N VAL A 350 -0.25 -6.40 -15.10
CA VAL A 350 -0.53 -6.20 -13.67
C VAL A 350 -1.57 -5.09 -13.50
N ASP A 351 -2.69 -5.40 -12.85
CA ASP A 351 -3.77 -4.46 -12.58
C ASP A 351 -4.23 -4.51 -11.11
N ARG A 352 -5.49 -4.14 -10.82
CA ARG A 352 -6.06 -4.15 -9.45
C ARG A 352 -6.42 -5.56 -8.96
N THR A 353 -6.61 -6.49 -9.89
CA THR A 353 -7.16 -7.84 -9.68
C THR A 353 -6.22 -8.95 -10.15
N HIS A 354 -5.26 -8.63 -11.03
CA HIS A 354 -4.32 -9.55 -11.64
C HIS A 354 -2.88 -9.18 -11.26
N LEU A 355 -2.11 -10.19 -10.89
CA LEU A 355 -0.68 -10.11 -10.64
C LEU A 355 0.03 -11.07 -11.59
N ALA A 356 1.27 -10.72 -11.96
CA ALA A 356 2.13 -11.59 -12.75
C ALA A 356 2.50 -12.90 -12.00
N GLU A 357 2.39 -12.89 -10.67
CA GLU A 357 2.53 -14.06 -9.82
C GLU A 357 1.44 -14.08 -8.75
N PHE A 358 0.83 -15.24 -8.50
CA PHE A 358 -0.23 -15.44 -7.51
C PHE A 358 -0.29 -16.91 -7.09
N HIS A 359 -1.05 -17.25 -6.05
CA HIS A 359 -1.13 -18.64 -5.56
C HIS A 359 -2.38 -19.32 -6.10
N GLN A 360 -2.17 -20.48 -6.70
CA GLN A 360 -3.23 -21.37 -7.15
C GLN A 360 -3.38 -22.51 -6.14
N ILE A 361 -4.62 -22.78 -5.78
CA ILE A 361 -5.06 -23.96 -5.02
C ILE A 361 -5.60 -24.94 -6.05
N GLU A 362 -5.20 -26.20 -5.94
CA GLU A 362 -5.72 -27.28 -6.79
C GLU A 362 -5.95 -28.54 -5.98
N GLY A 363 -7.08 -29.21 -6.23
CA GLY A 363 -7.42 -30.51 -5.69
C GLY A 363 -7.78 -31.47 -6.81
N LEU A 364 -7.41 -32.74 -6.67
CA LEU A 364 -7.80 -33.80 -7.58
C LEU A 364 -8.06 -35.12 -6.85
N ILE A 365 -8.95 -35.94 -7.42
CA ILE A 365 -9.24 -37.30 -6.97
C ILE A 365 -9.09 -38.22 -8.18
N CYS A 366 -8.30 -39.27 -8.01
CA CYS A 366 -8.05 -40.32 -8.99
C CYS A 366 -8.58 -41.64 -8.44
N ASP A 367 -9.64 -42.18 -9.05
CA ASP A 367 -10.30 -43.42 -8.64
C ASP A 367 -11.04 -44.07 -9.82
N ARG A 368 -11.53 -45.30 -9.63
CA ARG A 368 -12.32 -46.03 -10.63
C ARG A 368 -13.76 -45.53 -10.64
N GLY A 369 -14.30 -45.33 -11.83
CA GLY A 369 -15.73 -45.03 -12.01
C GLY A 369 -16.21 -43.65 -11.55
N LEU A 370 -15.30 -42.69 -11.32
CA LEU A 370 -15.70 -41.32 -10.96
C LEU A 370 -16.53 -40.67 -12.08
N THR A 371 -17.56 -39.96 -11.66
CA THR A 371 -18.53 -39.27 -12.52
C THR A 371 -18.50 -37.76 -12.27
N LEU A 372 -19.21 -37.01 -13.12
CA LEU A 372 -19.45 -35.59 -12.90
C LEU A 372 -20.20 -35.31 -11.58
N GLY A 373 -21.06 -36.25 -11.16
CA GLY A 373 -21.79 -36.16 -9.90
C GLY A 373 -20.87 -36.22 -8.69
N ASP A 374 -19.82 -37.04 -8.74
CA ASP A 374 -18.81 -37.13 -7.68
C ASP A 374 -18.02 -35.82 -7.55
N LEU A 375 -17.64 -35.22 -8.69
CA LEU A 375 -17.02 -33.89 -8.70
C LEU A 375 -17.93 -32.85 -8.04
N ILE A 376 -19.20 -32.78 -8.43
CA ILE A 376 -20.16 -31.85 -7.83
C ILE A 376 -20.34 -32.11 -6.33
N GLY A 377 -20.40 -33.38 -5.91
CA GLY A 377 -20.51 -33.76 -4.50
C GLY A 377 -19.32 -33.29 -3.67
N VAL A 378 -18.10 -33.53 -4.15
CA VAL A 378 -16.86 -33.10 -3.49
C VAL A 378 -16.75 -31.58 -3.44
N LEU A 379 -17.12 -30.89 -4.51
CA LEU A 379 -17.14 -29.43 -4.53
C LEU A 379 -18.14 -28.85 -3.52
N ASN A 380 -19.34 -29.44 -3.39
CA ASN A 380 -20.30 -29.03 -2.36
C ASN A 380 -19.73 -29.23 -0.94
N ASP A 381 -19.12 -30.38 -0.63
CA ASP A 381 -18.48 -30.59 0.68
C ASP A 381 -17.34 -29.59 0.92
N PHE A 382 -16.43 -29.44 -0.04
CA PHE A 382 -15.28 -28.52 0.03
C PHE A 382 -15.71 -27.08 0.29
N PHE A 383 -16.64 -26.53 -0.50
CA PHE A 383 -17.07 -25.15 -0.36
C PHE A 383 -17.99 -24.93 0.85
N SER A 384 -18.75 -25.94 1.28
CA SER A 384 -19.54 -25.83 2.52
C SER A 384 -18.65 -25.61 3.75
N ARG A 385 -17.48 -26.27 3.81
CA ARG A 385 -16.45 -26.06 4.84
C ARG A 385 -15.80 -24.67 4.77
N LEU A 386 -15.85 -24.02 3.61
CA LEU A 386 -15.42 -22.63 3.45
C LEU A 386 -16.53 -21.61 3.82
N GLY A 387 -17.71 -22.07 4.27
CA GLY A 387 -18.86 -21.23 4.55
C GLY A 387 -19.66 -20.83 3.30
N MET A 388 -19.43 -21.49 2.16
CA MET A 388 -20.09 -21.22 0.88
C MET A 388 -21.02 -22.38 0.51
N SER A 389 -22.29 -22.29 0.92
CA SER A 389 -23.30 -23.35 0.71
C SER A 389 -24.14 -23.19 -0.56
N LYS A 390 -24.16 -22.00 -1.16
CA LYS A 390 -24.97 -21.70 -2.36
C LYS A 390 -24.11 -21.80 -3.62
N LEU A 391 -23.99 -23.01 -4.18
CA LEU A 391 -23.22 -23.25 -5.41
C LEU A 391 -24.09 -23.34 -6.66
N ARG A 392 -23.53 -22.90 -7.78
CA ARG A 392 -24.01 -23.15 -9.15
C ARG A 392 -22.84 -23.53 -10.04
N PHE A 393 -23.12 -24.38 -11.02
CA PHE A 393 -22.13 -24.86 -11.98
C PHE A 393 -22.54 -24.44 -13.38
N LYS A 394 -21.57 -23.93 -14.15
CA LYS A 394 -21.77 -23.52 -15.53
C LYS A 394 -20.82 -24.32 -16.43
N PRO A 395 -21.30 -24.95 -17.50
CA PRO A 395 -20.42 -25.62 -18.46
C PRO A 395 -19.34 -24.69 -18.97
N ALA A 396 -18.11 -25.18 -19.02
CA ALA A 396 -16.94 -24.43 -19.45
C ALA A 396 -16.09 -25.26 -20.43
N TYR A 397 -15.00 -24.68 -20.89
CA TYR A 397 -14.02 -25.38 -21.72
C TYR A 397 -12.65 -25.24 -21.07
N ASN A 398 -11.99 -26.36 -20.78
CA ASN A 398 -10.55 -26.40 -20.58
C ASN A 398 -9.97 -27.47 -21.53
N PRO A 399 -8.78 -27.25 -22.13
CA PRO A 399 -8.19 -28.20 -23.08
C PRO A 399 -8.01 -29.62 -22.51
N TYR A 400 -7.74 -29.70 -21.21
CA TYR A 400 -7.35 -30.93 -20.52
C TYR A 400 -8.50 -31.59 -19.74
N THR A 401 -9.72 -31.04 -19.77
CA THR A 401 -10.88 -31.65 -19.11
C THR A 401 -12.11 -31.79 -20.01
N GLU A 402 -12.78 -32.93 -19.93
CA GLU A 402 -14.09 -33.18 -20.55
C GLU A 402 -14.88 -34.19 -19.70
N PRO A 403 -16.04 -33.79 -19.12
CA PRO A 403 -16.63 -32.45 -19.07
C PRO A 403 -15.87 -31.43 -18.18
N SER A 404 -16.13 -30.13 -18.39
CA SER A 404 -15.59 -29.01 -17.59
C SER A 404 -16.70 -28.11 -17.07
N MET A 405 -16.50 -27.51 -15.89
CA MET A 405 -17.44 -26.55 -15.30
C MET A 405 -16.74 -25.44 -14.49
N GLU A 406 -17.22 -24.21 -14.67
CA GLU A 406 -16.98 -23.08 -13.77
C GLU A 406 -17.88 -23.21 -12.52
N ILE A 407 -17.36 -22.76 -11.38
CA ILE A 407 -18.00 -22.84 -10.08
C ILE A 407 -18.36 -21.42 -9.64
N PHE A 408 -19.63 -21.19 -9.33
CA PHE A 408 -20.15 -19.92 -8.83
C PHE A 408 -20.71 -20.09 -7.43
N SER A 409 -20.45 -19.11 -6.56
CA SER A 409 -21.11 -18.98 -5.25
C SER A 409 -21.88 -17.67 -5.14
N TYR A 410 -23.02 -17.69 -4.47
CA TYR A 410 -23.76 -16.46 -4.16
C TYR A 410 -23.10 -15.72 -3.00
N HIS A 411 -22.71 -14.46 -3.23
CA HIS A 411 -22.10 -13.62 -2.21
C HIS A 411 -23.13 -12.68 -1.60
N GLU A 412 -23.56 -12.96 -0.35
CA GLU A 412 -24.61 -12.19 0.35
C GLU A 412 -24.30 -10.69 0.43
N GLY A 413 -23.06 -10.31 0.77
CA GLY A 413 -22.68 -8.90 0.87
C GLY A 413 -22.64 -8.14 -0.46
N LEU A 414 -22.63 -8.83 -1.60
CA LEU A 414 -22.61 -8.23 -2.95
C LEU A 414 -23.92 -8.46 -3.70
N GLY A 415 -24.83 -9.27 -3.17
CA GLY A 415 -26.12 -9.60 -3.79
C GLY A 415 -26.04 -10.31 -5.14
N LYS A 416 -24.90 -10.95 -5.50
CA LYS A 416 -24.67 -11.52 -6.83
C LYS A 416 -23.92 -12.86 -6.80
N TRP A 417 -24.04 -13.61 -7.88
CA TRP A 417 -23.22 -14.81 -8.15
C TRP A 417 -21.82 -14.38 -8.57
N VAL A 418 -20.80 -14.97 -7.93
CA VAL A 418 -19.38 -14.70 -8.19
C VAL A 418 -18.69 -16.00 -8.53
N GLU A 419 -17.85 -15.97 -9.57
CA GLU A 419 -17.00 -17.10 -9.93
C GLU A 419 -15.91 -17.30 -8.87
N ILE A 420 -15.87 -18.51 -8.31
CA ILE A 420 -14.99 -18.90 -7.21
C ILE A 420 -13.97 -19.97 -7.60
N GLY A 421 -14.11 -20.59 -8.77
CA GLY A 421 -13.17 -21.60 -9.26
C GLY A 421 -13.59 -22.24 -10.58
N ASN A 422 -12.72 -23.12 -11.07
CA ASN A 422 -12.93 -23.91 -12.28
C ASN A 422 -12.62 -25.38 -11.98
N SER A 423 -13.25 -26.31 -12.69
CA SER A 423 -13.12 -27.75 -12.47
C SER A 423 -13.45 -28.57 -13.71
N GLY A 424 -13.13 -29.85 -13.67
CA GLY A 424 -13.50 -30.79 -14.71
C GLY A 424 -12.98 -32.20 -14.48
N MET A 425 -13.25 -33.07 -15.45
CA MET A 425 -12.75 -34.44 -15.49
C MET A 425 -11.59 -34.52 -16.47
N PHE A 426 -10.40 -34.96 -16.05
CA PHE A 426 -9.26 -35.02 -16.97
C PHE A 426 -9.54 -35.96 -18.14
N ARG A 427 -9.13 -35.50 -19.32
CA ARG A 427 -9.33 -36.19 -20.58
C ARG A 427 -8.61 -37.55 -20.63
N PRO A 428 -9.19 -38.58 -21.25
CA PRO A 428 -8.50 -39.85 -21.49
C PRO A 428 -7.18 -39.67 -22.26
N GLU A 429 -7.11 -38.72 -23.19
CA GLU A 429 -5.90 -38.41 -23.96
C GLU A 429 -4.76 -37.84 -23.11
N MET A 430 -5.07 -37.29 -21.94
CA MET A 430 -4.08 -36.91 -20.94
C MET A 430 -3.65 -38.11 -20.09
N LEU A 431 -4.61 -38.89 -19.60
CA LEU A 431 -4.38 -39.92 -18.58
C LEU A 431 -3.84 -41.25 -19.13
N LEU A 432 -4.38 -41.73 -20.25
CA LEU A 432 -4.04 -43.04 -20.82
C LEU A 432 -2.59 -43.12 -21.33
N PRO A 433 -2.00 -42.10 -21.99
CA PRO A 433 -0.58 -42.17 -22.35
C PRO A 433 0.34 -42.15 -21.11
N MET A 434 -0.12 -41.71 -19.93
CA MET A 434 0.67 -41.84 -18.70
C MET A 434 0.82 -43.30 -18.26
N GLY A 435 -0.11 -44.17 -18.65
CA GLY A 435 -0.18 -45.57 -18.26
C GLY A 435 -1.25 -45.89 -17.21
N LEU A 436 -2.16 -44.94 -16.91
CA LEU A 436 -3.28 -45.21 -16.00
C LEU A 436 -4.26 -46.23 -16.62
N PRO A 437 -4.87 -47.12 -15.82
CA PRO A 437 -5.87 -48.08 -16.32
C PRO A 437 -7.08 -47.39 -16.96
N GLU A 438 -7.69 -48.03 -17.97
CA GLU A 438 -8.79 -47.46 -18.76
C GLU A 438 -10.08 -47.17 -17.98
N ASP A 439 -10.28 -47.78 -16.82
CA ASP A 439 -11.43 -47.57 -15.96
C ASP A 439 -11.18 -46.56 -14.83
N VAL A 440 -9.95 -46.04 -14.73
CA VAL A 440 -9.58 -44.97 -13.81
C VAL A 440 -9.99 -43.62 -14.42
N ARG A 441 -10.56 -42.76 -13.59
CA ARG A 441 -10.96 -41.40 -13.94
C ARG A 441 -10.36 -40.44 -12.92
N VAL A 442 -10.13 -39.20 -13.35
CA VAL A 442 -9.62 -38.15 -12.46
C VAL A 442 -10.53 -36.94 -12.55
N ILE A 443 -11.04 -36.51 -11.40
CA ILE A 443 -11.77 -35.25 -11.23
C ILE A 443 -10.84 -34.24 -10.58
N ALA A 444 -10.85 -32.99 -11.03
CA ALA A 444 -9.97 -31.96 -10.51
C ALA A 444 -10.68 -30.59 -10.47
N TRP A 445 -10.23 -29.72 -9.57
CA TRP A 445 -10.68 -28.34 -9.49
C TRP A 445 -9.57 -27.44 -8.98
N GLY A 446 -9.69 -26.15 -9.29
CA GLY A 446 -8.75 -25.14 -8.82
C GLY A 446 -9.39 -23.77 -8.65
N LEU A 447 -8.73 -22.97 -7.81
CA LEU A 447 -9.10 -21.59 -7.51
C LEU A 447 -7.87 -20.78 -7.08
N SER A 448 -7.97 -19.45 -7.17
CA SER A 448 -6.95 -18.56 -6.60
C SER A 448 -7.10 -18.48 -5.08
N LEU A 449 -5.98 -18.34 -4.36
CA LEU A 449 -5.96 -18.06 -2.93
C LEU A 449 -6.26 -16.58 -2.62
N GLU A 450 -5.83 -15.68 -3.50
CA GLU A 450 -5.93 -14.23 -3.31
C GLU A 450 -7.38 -13.76 -3.32
N ARG A 451 -8.20 -14.23 -4.28
CA ARG A 451 -9.59 -13.75 -4.41
C ARG A 451 -10.44 -14.04 -3.16
N PRO A 452 -10.46 -15.26 -2.59
CA PRO A 452 -11.13 -15.53 -1.31
C PRO A 452 -10.56 -14.71 -0.15
N THR A 453 -9.24 -14.50 -0.12
CA THR A 453 -8.57 -13.71 0.93
C THR A 453 -8.97 -12.23 0.87
N MET A 454 -9.05 -11.66 -0.33
CA MET A 454 -9.49 -10.29 -0.57
C MET A 454 -10.93 -10.10 -0.10
N ILE A 455 -11.82 -11.04 -0.42
CA ILE A 455 -13.22 -11.01 0.03
C ILE A 455 -13.30 -11.12 1.56
N LEU A 456 -12.58 -12.07 2.15
CA LEU A 456 -12.61 -12.31 3.60
C LEU A 456 -12.18 -11.09 4.42
N TYR A 457 -11.15 -10.37 3.96
CA TYR A 457 -10.58 -9.23 4.69
C TYR A 457 -11.00 -7.86 4.13
N GLY A 458 -11.90 -7.81 3.14
CA GLY A 458 -12.37 -6.56 2.55
C GLY A 458 -11.27 -5.76 1.85
N ILE A 459 -10.39 -6.44 1.11
CA ILE A 459 -9.27 -5.80 0.39
C ILE A 459 -9.66 -5.67 -1.09
N ASP A 460 -9.68 -4.44 -1.60
CA ASP A 460 -10.13 -4.14 -2.98
C ASP A 460 -9.02 -4.25 -4.03
N ASN A 461 -7.75 -4.24 -3.61
CA ASN A 461 -6.60 -4.24 -4.51
C ASN A 461 -5.60 -5.32 -4.07
N ILE A 462 -5.34 -6.26 -4.97
CA ILE A 462 -4.49 -7.42 -4.72
C ILE A 462 -3.05 -7.04 -4.33
N ARG A 463 -2.56 -5.87 -4.77
CA ARG A 463 -1.23 -5.34 -4.45
C ARG A 463 -1.07 -4.91 -3.00
N ASP A 464 -2.18 -4.63 -2.33
CA ASP A 464 -2.18 -4.30 -0.90
C ASP A 464 -2.15 -5.57 -0.04
N LEU A 465 -2.47 -6.72 -0.66
CA LEU A 465 -2.44 -8.04 -0.03
C LEU A 465 -1.10 -8.75 -0.26
N PHE A 466 -0.45 -8.61 -1.41
CA PHE A 466 0.74 -9.38 -1.75
C PHE A 466 1.82 -8.54 -2.44
N GLY A 467 3.07 -8.73 -2.01
CA GLY A 467 4.26 -8.08 -2.57
C GLY A 467 5.03 -7.22 -1.57
N HIS A 468 6.13 -6.63 -2.02
CA HIS A 468 7.01 -5.82 -1.15
C HIS A 468 6.41 -4.46 -0.76
N LYS A 469 5.26 -4.07 -1.32
CA LYS A 469 4.55 -2.81 -1.05
C LYS A 469 3.41 -2.97 -0.04
N VAL A 470 3.22 -4.16 0.52
CA VAL A 470 2.17 -4.43 1.50
C VAL A 470 2.37 -3.55 2.74
N ASP A 471 1.27 -2.97 3.22
CA ASP A 471 1.25 -2.23 4.47
C ASP A 471 1.43 -3.19 5.66
N LEU A 472 2.50 -3.01 6.42
CA LEU A 472 2.75 -3.83 7.62
C LEU A 472 1.70 -3.59 8.70
N ASP A 473 1.09 -2.41 8.78
CA ASP A 473 0.03 -2.13 9.75
C ASP A 473 -1.26 -2.88 9.42
N LEU A 474 -1.50 -3.20 8.14
CA LEU A 474 -2.56 -4.13 7.75
C LEU A 474 -2.28 -5.52 8.31
N ILE A 475 -1.05 -6.02 8.19
CA ILE A 475 -0.65 -7.35 8.70
C ILE A 475 -0.82 -7.42 10.22
N LYS A 476 -0.41 -6.36 10.94
CA LYS A 476 -0.49 -6.30 12.41
C LYS A 476 -1.92 -6.32 12.93
N ARG A 477 -2.82 -5.57 12.27
CA ARG A 477 -4.23 -5.42 12.68
C ARG A 477 -5.14 -6.51 12.15
N ASN A 478 -4.68 -7.29 11.16
CA ASN A 478 -5.51 -8.29 10.50
C ASN A 478 -5.98 -9.37 11.50
N PRO A 479 -7.31 -9.65 11.55
CA PRO A 479 -7.86 -10.60 12.51
C PRO A 479 -7.41 -12.04 12.23
N ILE A 480 -7.81 -12.95 13.11
CA ILE A 480 -7.61 -14.39 12.90
C ILE A 480 -8.49 -14.85 11.73
N CYS A 481 -7.94 -15.67 10.84
CA CYS A 481 -8.71 -16.32 9.78
C CYS A 481 -9.62 -17.39 10.40
N ARG A 482 -10.94 -17.25 10.24
CA ARG A 482 -11.96 -18.18 10.77
C ARG A 482 -12.66 -19.00 9.68
N ILE A 483 -12.07 -19.10 8.50
CA ILE A 483 -12.58 -20.01 7.45
C ILE A 483 -12.53 -21.45 8.00
N GLY A 484 -13.64 -22.18 7.90
CA GLY A 484 -13.72 -23.59 8.33
C GLY A 484 -13.83 -23.82 9.83
N ILE A 485 -14.09 -22.77 10.61
CA ILE A 485 -14.42 -22.81 12.04
C ILE A 485 -15.86 -22.31 12.19
#